data_AF-A0A4R8HG17-F1
#
_entry.id   AF-A0A4R8HG17-F1
#
_cell.length_a   1.000
_cell.length_b   1.000
_cell.length_c   1.000
_cell.angle_alpha   90.00
_cell.angle_beta   90.00
_cell.angle_gamma   90.00
#
_symmetry.space_group_name_H-M   'P 1'
#
loop_
_entity.id
_entity.type
_entity.pdbx_description
1 polymer ?
#
loop_
_entity_poly.entity_id
_entity_poly.type
_entity_poly.pdbx_seq_one_letter_code
_entity_poly.pdbx_strand_id
1 'polypeptide(L)'
;MSEDNDLQEEIIMGQQGKSKLEQTVSAGINGGFEFKKGEKNRFLGEFRERVLQALTFEQVEEAGTYPEVLEAIKDTEAMKLIINRQVDMDRAKDYINLARDYDLSFKKVDSPDFKGDVALIVVSDHAVNKKGIFIKDRNSKLQEKGIPEEIINAKGKKICDKCYDLISKKVPEEKDNYYKFTWFDKLIGKECPGDH
;
A
#
# COMPACT_ATOMS: atom_id res chain seq x y z
N MET A 1 -35.91 -40.28 15.43
CA MET A 1 -35.85 -39.42 16.62
C MET A 1 -34.83 -40.05 17.58
N SER A 2 -33.53 -39.79 17.37
CA SER A 2 -32.47 -40.22 18.30
C SER A 2 -31.11 -39.58 18.03
N GLU A 3 -30.77 -39.20 16.79
CA GLU A 3 -29.41 -38.72 16.46
C GLU A 3 -29.14 -37.24 16.81
N ASP A 4 -30.17 -36.37 16.80
CA ASP A 4 -30.00 -34.94 17.10
C ASP A 4 -29.84 -34.63 18.60
N ASN A 5 -30.20 -35.56 19.48
CA ASN A 5 -30.10 -35.40 20.93
C ASN A 5 -28.70 -35.78 21.44
N ASP A 6 -28.09 -36.79 20.81
CA ASP A 6 -26.74 -37.26 21.12
C ASP A 6 -25.67 -36.22 20.74
N LEU A 7 -25.85 -35.52 19.60
CA LEU A 7 -24.98 -34.40 19.19
C LEU A 7 -25.09 -33.18 20.11
N GLN A 8 -26.30 -32.92 20.63
CA GLN A 8 -26.51 -31.84 21.59
C GLN A 8 -25.91 -32.19 22.96
N GLU A 9 -26.02 -33.44 23.40
CA GLU A 9 -25.38 -33.92 24.63
C GLU A 9 -23.84 -33.92 24.52
N GLU A 10 -23.23 -34.31 23.40
CA GLU A 10 -21.77 -34.21 23.21
C GLU A 10 -21.25 -32.76 23.25
N ILE A 11 -22.00 -31.81 22.69
CA ILE A 11 -21.66 -30.36 22.73
C ILE A 11 -21.81 -29.81 24.15
N ILE A 12 -22.84 -30.23 24.88
CA ILE A 12 -23.10 -29.83 26.28
C ILE A 12 -22.05 -30.45 27.23
N MET A 13 -21.65 -31.71 26.99
CA MET A 13 -20.61 -32.42 27.75
C MET A 13 -19.20 -31.87 27.47
N GLY A 14 -18.93 -31.37 26.26
CA GLY A 14 -17.65 -30.75 25.90
C GLY A 14 -17.37 -29.39 26.56
N GLN A 15 -18.40 -28.76 27.15
CA GLN A 15 -18.29 -27.46 27.84
C GLN A 15 -18.33 -27.56 29.37
N GLN A 16 -18.84 -28.66 29.94
CA GLN A 16 -18.83 -28.89 31.38
C GLN A 16 -17.54 -29.58 31.83
N GLY A 17 -16.52 -28.78 32.16
CA GLY A 17 -15.30 -29.29 32.77
C GLY A 17 -14.08 -28.38 32.67
N LYS A 18 -14.12 -27.34 31.83
CA LYS A 18 -12.97 -26.45 31.67
C LYS A 18 -12.85 -25.50 32.85
N SER A 19 -11.74 -25.60 33.58
CA SER A 19 -11.45 -24.69 34.68
C SER A 19 -11.39 -23.24 34.18
N LYS A 20 -11.68 -22.27 35.05
CA LYS A 20 -11.61 -20.84 34.71
C LYS A 20 -10.23 -20.44 34.13
N LEU A 21 -9.18 -21.14 34.53
CA LEU A 21 -7.83 -21.00 33.99
C LEU A 21 -7.75 -21.49 32.53
N GLU A 22 -8.29 -22.67 32.22
CA GLU A 22 -8.32 -23.19 30.85
C GLU A 22 -9.18 -22.32 29.92
N GLN A 23 -10.28 -21.76 30.42
CA GLN A 23 -11.08 -20.79 29.65
C GLN A 23 -10.30 -19.51 29.35
N THR A 24 -9.56 -18.99 30.33
CA THR A 24 -8.74 -17.77 30.18
C THR A 24 -7.58 -18.00 29.21
N VAL A 25 -6.91 -19.15 29.31
CA VAL A 25 -5.84 -19.56 28.39
C VAL A 25 -6.39 -19.74 26.98
N SER A 26 -7.53 -20.41 26.82
CA SER A 26 -8.17 -20.62 25.51
C SER A 26 -8.61 -19.29 24.88
N ALA A 27 -9.20 -18.38 25.65
CA ALA A 27 -9.60 -17.05 25.17
C ALA A 27 -8.38 -16.21 24.75
N GLY A 28 -7.27 -16.28 25.50
CA GLY A 28 -6.03 -15.60 25.14
C GLY A 28 -5.40 -16.15 23.85
N ILE A 29 -5.40 -17.47 23.68
CA ILE A 29 -4.88 -18.13 22.47
C ILE A 29 -5.77 -17.80 21.26
N ASN A 30 -7.09 -17.94 21.40
CA ASN A 30 -8.04 -17.70 20.31
C ASN A 30 -8.05 -16.22 19.91
N GLY A 31 -8.08 -15.30 20.86
CA GLY A 31 -8.00 -13.86 20.57
C GLY A 31 -6.70 -13.47 19.87
N GLY A 32 -5.57 -14.03 20.30
CA GLY A 32 -4.27 -13.83 19.63
C GLY A 32 -4.24 -14.41 18.21
N PHE A 33 -4.88 -15.55 17.99
CA PHE A 33 -5.00 -16.18 16.67
C PHE A 33 -5.89 -15.37 15.72
N GLU A 34 -7.07 -14.96 16.19
CA GLU A 34 -8.01 -14.13 15.42
C GLU A 34 -7.40 -12.78 15.07
N PHE A 35 -6.70 -12.14 16.01
CA PHE A 35 -5.98 -10.89 15.77
C PHE A 35 -4.95 -11.06 14.65
N LYS A 36 -4.09 -12.08 14.75
CA LYS A 36 -3.07 -12.40 13.73
C LYS A 36 -3.68 -12.70 12.36
N LYS A 37 -4.82 -13.40 12.33
CA LYS A 37 -5.55 -13.66 11.09
C LYS A 37 -6.12 -12.36 10.50
N GLY A 38 -6.68 -11.50 11.35
CA GLY A 38 -7.19 -10.19 10.95
C GLY A 38 -6.12 -9.29 10.34
N GLU A 39 -4.92 -9.27 10.91
CA GLU A 39 -3.78 -8.55 10.34
C GLU A 39 -3.41 -9.07 8.95
N LYS A 40 -3.23 -10.39 8.80
CA LYS A 40 -2.90 -10.99 7.51
C LYS A 40 -3.96 -10.73 6.45
N ASN A 41 -5.24 -10.75 6.84
CA ASN A 41 -6.33 -10.44 5.93
C ASN A 41 -6.29 -8.97 5.47
N ARG A 42 -5.80 -8.06 6.31
CA ARG A 42 -5.66 -6.63 5.98
C ARG A 42 -4.38 -6.31 5.21
N PHE A 43 -3.28 -7.00 5.47
CA PHE A 43 -1.96 -6.72 4.91
C PHE A 43 -1.49 -7.82 3.96
N LEU A 44 -2.38 -8.24 3.06
CA LEU A 44 -2.03 -9.09 1.91
C LEU A 44 -1.26 -10.37 2.28
N GLY A 45 -1.61 -10.97 3.42
CA GLY A 45 -1.01 -12.20 3.96
C GLY A 45 0.15 -11.99 4.93
N GLU A 46 0.57 -10.75 5.18
CA GLU A 46 1.70 -10.40 6.06
C GLU A 46 1.24 -9.85 7.42
N PHE A 47 2.13 -9.88 8.41
CA PHE A 47 1.88 -9.26 9.72
C PHE A 47 2.17 -7.77 9.68
N ARG A 48 1.38 -6.98 10.42
CA ARG A 48 1.52 -5.51 10.47
C ARG A 48 2.92 -5.07 10.88
N GLU A 49 3.54 -5.78 11.82
CA GLU A 49 4.88 -5.47 12.33
C GLU A 49 5.98 -5.53 11.25
N ARG A 50 5.74 -6.22 10.12
CA ARG A 50 6.70 -6.36 9.02
C ARG A 50 6.52 -5.34 7.90
N VAL A 51 5.41 -4.58 7.93
CA VAL A 51 5.07 -3.64 6.87
C VAL A 51 5.88 -2.36 7.04
N LEU A 52 6.61 -2.00 5.99
CA LEU A 52 7.40 -0.77 5.91
C LEU A 52 6.56 0.40 5.36
N GLN A 53 5.76 0.12 4.33
CA GLN A 53 4.89 1.09 3.66
C GLN A 53 3.68 0.38 3.07
N ALA A 54 2.52 1.04 3.08
CA ALA A 54 1.28 0.54 2.49
C ALA A 54 0.61 1.64 1.66
N LEU A 55 0.00 1.23 0.54
CA LEU A 55 -0.90 2.04 -0.27
C LEU A 55 -2.28 1.40 -0.35
N THR A 56 -3.30 2.24 -0.43
CA THR A 56 -4.68 1.81 -0.72
C THR A 56 -4.91 1.60 -2.21
N PHE A 57 -6.02 0.96 -2.59
CA PHE A 57 -6.42 0.85 -4.00
C PHE A 57 -6.52 2.22 -4.68
N GLU A 58 -7.18 3.18 -4.02
CA GLU A 58 -7.32 4.54 -4.52
C GLU A 58 -5.96 5.19 -4.81
N GLN A 59 -4.98 5.02 -3.91
CA GLN A 59 -3.64 5.56 -4.08
C GLN A 59 -2.86 4.88 -5.19
N VAL A 60 -3.04 3.58 -5.40
CA VAL A 60 -2.37 2.86 -6.50
C VAL A 60 -2.97 3.24 -7.86
N GLU A 61 -4.26 3.60 -7.91
CA GLU A 61 -4.93 4.07 -9.13
C GLU A 61 -4.53 5.50 -9.55
N GLU A 62 -3.90 6.28 -8.68
CA GLU A 62 -3.37 7.59 -9.04
C GLU A 62 -2.29 7.49 -10.13
N ALA A 63 -2.12 8.56 -10.91
CA ALA A 63 -1.02 8.64 -11.86
C ALA A 63 0.34 8.70 -11.13
N GLY A 64 1.37 8.09 -11.70
CA GLY A 64 2.71 8.08 -11.12
C GLY A 64 2.82 7.26 -9.84
N THR A 65 4.03 7.25 -9.28
CA THR A 65 4.34 6.51 -8.06
C THR A 65 4.39 7.42 -6.85
N TYR A 66 4.22 6.84 -5.67
CA TYR A 66 4.42 7.52 -4.40
C TYR A 66 5.90 7.45 -3.98
N PRO A 67 6.58 8.58 -3.74
CA PRO A 67 8.00 8.60 -3.35
C PRO A 67 8.26 7.80 -2.06
N GLU A 68 7.31 7.78 -1.12
CA GLU A 68 7.44 7.00 0.12
C GLU A 68 7.54 5.49 -0.14
N VAL A 69 6.98 4.98 -1.24
CA VAL A 69 7.14 3.58 -1.64
C VAL A 69 8.56 3.33 -2.14
N LEU A 70 9.11 4.24 -2.95
CA LEU A 70 10.49 4.15 -3.40
C LEU A 70 11.47 4.19 -2.21
N GLU A 71 11.25 5.08 -1.25
CA GLU A 71 12.07 5.14 -0.04
C GLU A 71 11.94 3.87 0.80
N ALA A 72 10.74 3.26 0.86
CA ALA A 72 10.57 1.97 1.50
C ALA A 72 11.23 0.81 0.73
N ILE A 73 11.29 0.88 -0.60
CA ILE A 73 12.00 -0.12 -1.44
C ILE A 73 13.51 -0.05 -1.22
N LYS A 74 14.06 1.15 -1.02
CA LYS A 74 15.49 1.37 -0.73
C LYS A 74 15.91 1.03 0.71
N ASP A 75 14.94 0.86 1.60
CA ASP A 75 15.18 0.53 3.00
C ASP A 75 15.91 -0.82 3.09
N THR A 76 16.98 -0.90 3.90
CA THR A 76 17.81 -2.11 4.00
C THR A 76 17.04 -3.31 4.54
N GLU A 77 15.95 -3.06 5.26
CA GLU A 77 15.08 -4.09 5.81
C GLU A 77 14.03 -4.56 4.78
N ALA A 78 13.94 -3.94 3.60
CA ALA A 78 12.98 -4.30 2.57
C ALA A 78 13.35 -5.59 1.86
N MET A 79 12.40 -6.53 1.83
CA MET A 79 12.60 -7.84 1.20
C MET A 79 11.65 -8.10 0.04
N LYS A 80 10.43 -7.53 0.07
CA LYS A 80 9.42 -7.81 -0.94
C LYS A 80 8.40 -6.71 -1.13
N LEU A 81 8.06 -6.46 -2.38
CA LEU A 81 6.85 -5.74 -2.79
C LEU A 81 5.70 -6.74 -2.99
N ILE A 82 4.58 -6.53 -2.32
CA ILE A 82 3.38 -7.37 -2.44
C ILE A 82 2.25 -6.52 -2.96
N ILE A 83 1.60 -6.99 -4.02
CA ILE A 83 0.52 -6.27 -4.70
C ILE A 83 -0.71 -7.16 -4.72
N ASN A 84 -1.86 -6.61 -4.38
CA ASN A 84 -3.14 -7.28 -4.56
C ASN A 84 -3.40 -7.49 -6.07
N ARG A 85 -3.81 -8.70 -6.46
CA ARG A 85 -4.04 -9.09 -7.85
C ARG A 85 -5.15 -8.28 -8.52
N GLN A 86 -6.04 -7.67 -7.74
CA GLN A 86 -7.12 -6.81 -8.24
C GLN A 86 -6.65 -5.44 -8.74
N VAL A 87 -5.41 -5.04 -8.43
CA VAL A 87 -4.83 -3.79 -8.93
C VAL A 87 -4.61 -3.88 -10.43
N ASP A 88 -5.00 -2.82 -11.14
CA ASP A 88 -4.78 -2.68 -12.57
C ASP A 88 -3.29 -2.87 -12.95
N MET A 89 -3.04 -3.60 -14.03
CA MET A 89 -1.66 -3.96 -14.41
C MET A 89 -0.84 -2.75 -14.84
N ASP A 90 -1.44 -1.78 -15.51
CA ASP A 90 -0.74 -0.58 -15.98
C ASP A 90 -0.33 0.29 -14.80
N ARG A 91 -1.18 0.35 -13.75
CA ARG A 91 -0.86 1.02 -12.48
C ARG A 91 0.21 0.30 -11.67
N ALA A 92 0.10 -1.03 -11.56
CA ALA A 92 1.05 -1.84 -10.81
C ALA A 92 2.46 -1.84 -11.44
N LYS A 93 2.54 -1.69 -12.77
CA LYS A 93 3.79 -1.83 -13.54
C LYS A 93 4.88 -0.86 -13.06
N ASP A 94 4.52 0.38 -12.75
CA ASP A 94 5.50 1.39 -12.33
C ASP A 94 6.16 1.00 -11.01
N TYR A 95 5.38 0.54 -10.02
CA TYR A 95 5.93 0.03 -8.76
C TYR A 95 6.72 -1.27 -8.92
N ILE A 96 6.31 -2.15 -9.82
CA ILE A 96 7.05 -3.38 -10.12
C ILE A 96 8.42 -3.02 -10.73
N ASN A 97 8.48 -2.02 -11.61
CA ASN A 97 9.74 -1.54 -12.17
C ASN A 97 10.63 -0.92 -11.09
N LEU A 98 10.08 -0.09 -10.20
CA LEU A 98 10.82 0.40 -9.03
C LEU A 98 11.40 -0.74 -8.19
N ALA A 99 10.64 -1.80 -7.92
CA ALA A 99 11.17 -2.94 -7.18
C ALA A 99 12.33 -3.63 -7.93
N ARG A 100 12.19 -3.84 -9.25
CA ARG A 100 13.23 -4.45 -10.09
C ARG A 100 14.50 -3.61 -10.17
N ASP A 101 14.38 -2.29 -10.29
CA ASP A 101 15.52 -1.39 -10.39
C ASP A 101 16.41 -1.42 -9.13
N TYR A 102 15.85 -1.84 -8.00
CA TYR A 102 16.52 -1.99 -6.71
C TYR A 102 16.66 -3.46 -6.27
N ASP A 103 16.52 -4.42 -7.19
CA ASP A 103 16.63 -5.86 -6.95
C ASP A 103 15.71 -6.40 -5.84
N LEU A 104 14.59 -5.72 -5.59
CA LEU A 104 13.59 -6.12 -4.62
C LEU A 104 12.63 -7.14 -5.26
N SER A 105 12.46 -8.28 -4.60
CA SER A 105 11.50 -9.29 -5.05
C SER A 105 10.06 -8.73 -5.05
N PHE A 106 9.21 -9.18 -5.98
CA PHE A 106 7.80 -8.81 -5.96
C PHE A 106 6.89 -10.03 -6.13
N LYS A 107 5.70 -9.99 -5.54
CA LYS A 107 4.64 -11.00 -5.79
C LYS A 107 3.28 -10.33 -5.90
N LYS A 108 2.41 -10.91 -6.74
CA LYS A 108 0.98 -10.63 -6.71
C LYS A 108 0.27 -11.68 -5.88
N VAL A 109 -0.67 -11.25 -5.04
CA VAL A 109 -1.44 -12.14 -4.16
C VAL A 109 -2.92 -11.85 -4.30
N ASP A 110 -3.71 -12.88 -4.04
CA ASP A 110 -5.17 -12.80 -4.02
C ASP A 110 -5.70 -13.75 -2.95
N SER A 111 -6.79 -13.35 -2.31
CA SER A 111 -7.48 -14.16 -1.33
C SER A 111 -8.89 -13.63 -1.13
N PRO A 112 -9.93 -14.49 -1.10
CA PRO A 112 -11.29 -14.07 -0.75
C PRO A 112 -11.41 -13.56 0.69
N ASP A 113 -10.44 -13.91 1.54
CA ASP A 113 -10.39 -13.47 2.94
C ASP A 113 -9.79 -12.07 3.12
N PHE A 114 -9.15 -11.51 2.08
CA PHE A 114 -8.60 -10.16 2.20
C PHE A 114 -9.71 -9.13 2.50
N LYS A 115 -9.41 -8.20 3.41
CA LYS A 115 -10.33 -7.16 3.88
C LYS A 115 -9.64 -5.81 3.89
N GLY A 116 -10.44 -4.76 3.73
CA GLY A 116 -9.95 -3.38 3.70
C GLY A 116 -9.50 -2.96 2.31
N ASP A 117 -8.76 -1.88 2.27
CA ASP A 117 -8.42 -1.10 1.08
C ASP A 117 -6.95 -1.20 0.68
N VAL A 118 -6.14 -1.94 1.43
CA VAL A 118 -4.70 -2.12 1.14
C VAL A 118 -4.53 -2.88 -0.17
N ALA A 119 -3.79 -2.27 -1.10
CA ALA A 119 -3.58 -2.77 -2.44
C ALA A 119 -2.10 -3.09 -2.73
N LEU A 120 -1.18 -2.43 -2.04
CA LEU A 120 0.25 -2.61 -2.22
C LEU A 120 0.96 -2.40 -0.88
N ILE A 121 1.92 -3.28 -0.57
CA ILE A 121 2.78 -3.14 0.62
C ILE A 121 4.23 -3.46 0.29
N VAL A 122 5.16 -2.76 0.93
CA VAL A 122 6.58 -3.13 1.02
C VAL A 122 6.81 -3.73 2.39
N VAL A 123 7.45 -4.90 2.45
CA VAL A 123 7.61 -5.68 3.69
C VAL A 123 9.03 -6.17 3.91
N SER A 124 9.36 -6.32 5.18
CA SER A 124 10.53 -7.05 5.67
C SER A 124 10.20 -8.54 5.93
N ASP A 125 11.22 -9.38 6.08
CA ASP A 125 11.08 -10.76 6.50
C ASP A 125 10.97 -10.93 8.03
N HIS A 126 11.27 -9.87 8.79
CA HIS A 126 11.18 -9.81 10.25
C HIS A 126 10.42 -8.56 10.73
N ALA A 127 10.21 -8.46 12.05
CA ALA A 127 9.43 -7.40 12.65
C ALA A 127 10.22 -6.08 12.76
N VAL A 128 9.77 -5.05 12.04
CA VAL A 128 10.35 -3.69 12.04
C VAL A 128 9.52 -2.68 12.82
N ASN A 129 8.24 -2.99 13.11
CA ASN A 129 7.32 -2.18 13.92
C ASN A 129 7.21 -0.71 13.48
N LYS A 130 7.39 -0.43 12.19
CA LYS A 130 7.35 0.92 11.63
C LYS A 130 5.98 1.56 11.87
N LYS A 131 5.96 2.75 12.48
CA LYS A 131 4.74 3.55 12.67
C LYS A 131 4.47 4.37 11.41
N GLY A 132 3.20 4.73 11.18
CA GLY A 132 2.84 5.65 10.08
C GLY A 132 2.98 5.07 8.66
N ILE A 133 2.80 3.77 8.47
CA ILE A 133 2.92 3.09 7.17
C ILE A 133 1.92 3.55 6.09
N PHE A 134 0.98 4.42 6.42
CA PHE A 134 -0.05 4.92 5.50
C PHE A 134 0.22 6.37 5.16
N ILE A 135 0.07 6.71 3.88
CA ILE A 135 0.22 8.07 3.36
C ILE A 135 -1.13 8.75 3.48
N LYS A 136 -1.21 9.87 4.20
CA LYS A 136 -2.50 10.49 4.52
C LYS A 136 -2.90 11.64 3.60
N ASP A 137 -1.93 12.30 2.96
CA ASP A 137 -2.22 13.48 2.15
C ASP A 137 -1.03 13.86 1.26
N ARG A 138 -1.05 13.47 -0.02
CA ARG A 138 0.02 13.84 -0.96
C ARG A 138 -0.18 15.26 -1.49
N ASN A 139 -1.41 15.60 -1.88
CA ASN A 139 -1.69 16.89 -2.52
C ASN A 139 -1.45 18.05 -1.56
N SER A 140 -1.91 17.98 -0.31
CA SER A 140 -1.66 19.06 0.66
C SER A 140 -0.17 19.23 0.94
N LYS A 141 0.61 18.14 1.03
CA LYS A 141 2.08 18.22 1.16
C LYS A 141 2.73 18.98 0.00
N LEU A 142 2.25 18.78 -1.23
CA LEU A 142 2.77 19.48 -2.41
C LEU A 142 2.34 20.95 -2.43
N GLN A 143 1.10 21.24 -2.04
CA GLN A 143 0.60 22.61 -1.90
C GLN A 143 1.36 23.39 -0.82
N GLU A 144 1.66 22.78 0.33
CA GLU A 144 2.47 23.38 1.40
C GLU A 144 3.90 23.71 0.93
N LYS A 145 4.45 22.89 0.03
CA LYS A 145 5.73 23.18 -0.65
C LYS A 145 5.61 24.25 -1.74
N GLY A 146 4.40 24.78 -1.96
CA GLY A 146 4.09 25.84 -2.90
C GLY A 146 4.08 25.36 -4.35
N ILE A 147 3.61 24.14 -4.60
CA ILE A 147 3.29 23.66 -5.94
C ILE A 147 1.83 24.02 -6.25
N PRO A 148 1.55 24.72 -7.37
CA PRO A 148 0.18 25.04 -7.78
C PRO A 148 -0.66 23.79 -8.01
N GLU A 149 -1.95 23.87 -7.72
CA GLU A 149 -2.87 22.73 -7.84
C GLU A 149 -2.97 22.20 -9.28
N GLU A 150 -2.93 23.09 -10.26
CA GLU A 150 -2.97 22.76 -11.68
C GLU A 150 -1.75 21.92 -12.09
N ILE A 151 -0.60 22.18 -11.46
CA ILE A 151 0.60 21.38 -11.65
C ILE A 151 0.50 20.06 -10.91
N ILE A 152 -0.04 20.01 -9.69
CA ILE A 152 -0.28 18.76 -8.97
C ILE A 152 -1.16 17.83 -9.81
N ASN A 153 -2.24 18.36 -10.39
CA ASN A 153 -3.19 17.64 -11.24
C ASN A 153 -2.63 17.27 -12.63
N ALA A 154 -1.45 17.77 -12.99
CA ALA A 154 -0.73 17.43 -14.22
C ALA A 154 0.13 16.16 -14.10
N LYS A 155 0.08 15.46 -12.97
CA LYS A 155 0.85 14.22 -12.72
C LYS A 155 0.62 13.19 -13.83
N GLY A 156 1.70 12.52 -14.25
CA GLY A 156 1.71 11.58 -15.38
C GLY A 156 1.61 12.25 -16.76
N LYS A 157 1.49 13.57 -16.85
CA LYS A 157 1.43 14.33 -18.11
C LYS A 157 2.74 15.06 -18.35
N LYS A 158 2.89 15.55 -19.58
CA LYS A 158 3.98 16.46 -19.92
C LYS A 158 3.62 17.89 -19.49
N ILE A 159 4.61 18.66 -19.05
CA ILE A 159 4.52 20.07 -18.63
C ILE A 159 5.68 20.88 -19.24
N CYS A 160 5.55 22.21 -19.27
CA CYS A 160 6.59 23.07 -19.80
C CYS A 160 7.86 23.08 -18.92
N ASP A 161 8.96 23.61 -19.47
CA ASP A 161 10.26 23.65 -18.79
C ASP A 161 10.18 24.36 -17.43
N LYS A 162 9.48 25.50 -17.36
CA LYS A 162 9.34 26.27 -16.12
C LYS A 162 8.66 25.48 -15.00
N CYS A 163 7.56 24.81 -15.30
CA CYS A 163 6.83 23.99 -14.32
C CYS A 163 7.64 22.74 -13.92
N TYR A 164 8.35 22.13 -14.87
CA TYR A 164 9.20 20.99 -14.56
C TYR A 164 10.37 21.37 -13.64
N ASP A 165 10.97 22.53 -13.87
CA ASP A 165 12.06 23.05 -13.05
C ASP A 165 11.55 23.44 -11.65
N LEU A 166 10.31 23.94 -11.53
CA LEU A 166 9.65 24.20 -10.25
C LEU A 166 9.53 22.92 -9.40
N ILE A 167 9.01 21.83 -9.99
CA ILE A 167 8.92 20.52 -9.34
C ILE A 167 10.30 20.02 -8.94
N SER A 168 11.25 20.01 -9.89
CA SER A 168 12.61 19.53 -9.67
C SER A 168 13.33 20.26 -8.53
N LYS A 169 13.03 21.54 -8.32
CA LYS A 169 13.64 22.37 -7.28
C LYS A 169 12.97 22.22 -5.92
N LYS A 170 11.64 22.16 -5.87
CA LYS A 170 10.87 22.20 -4.61
C LYS A 170 10.55 20.81 -4.05
N VAL A 171 10.33 19.85 -4.94
CA VAL A 171 9.93 18.47 -4.65
C VAL A 171 10.68 17.51 -5.58
N PRO A 172 12.01 17.43 -5.49
CA PRO A 172 12.81 16.57 -6.36
C PRO A 172 12.38 15.10 -6.31
N GLU A 173 11.86 14.63 -5.18
CA GLU A 173 11.33 13.28 -4.99
C GLU A 173 10.09 12.97 -5.85
N GLU A 174 9.40 14.00 -6.35
CA GLU A 174 8.21 13.90 -7.20
C GLU A 174 8.52 14.06 -8.69
N LYS A 175 9.76 14.40 -9.03
CA LYS A 175 10.16 14.79 -10.40
C LYS A 175 9.81 13.74 -11.45
N ASP A 176 9.95 12.46 -11.13
CA ASP A 176 9.71 11.36 -12.06
C ASP A 176 8.21 11.13 -12.34
N ASN A 177 7.33 11.79 -11.60
CA ASN A 177 5.89 11.77 -11.84
C ASN A 177 5.43 12.83 -12.86
N TYR A 178 6.37 13.59 -13.43
CA TYR A 178 6.12 14.63 -14.43
C TYR A 178 7.05 14.47 -15.62
N TYR A 179 6.59 14.84 -16.80
CA TYR A 179 7.39 14.73 -18.02
C TYR A 179 7.65 16.11 -18.63
N LYS A 180 8.86 16.36 -19.13
CA LYS A 180 9.16 17.65 -19.78
C LYS A 180 8.60 17.69 -21.21
N PHE A 181 8.08 18.84 -21.62
CA PHE A 181 7.70 19.09 -23.02
C PHE A 181 8.90 18.86 -23.93
N THR A 182 8.66 18.16 -25.03
CA THR A 182 9.61 18.06 -26.12
C THR A 182 9.49 19.26 -27.05
N TRP A 183 10.46 19.44 -27.94
CA TRP A 183 10.39 20.48 -28.97
C TRP A 183 9.14 20.37 -29.85
N PHE A 184 8.65 19.14 -30.12
CA PHE A 184 7.44 18.90 -30.89
C PHE A 184 6.17 19.36 -30.15
N ASP A 185 6.09 19.12 -28.83
CA ASP A 185 4.96 19.58 -28.01
C ASP A 185 4.82 21.12 -28.08
N LYS A 186 5.95 21.84 -28.11
CA LYS A 186 5.98 23.30 -28.26
C LYS A 186 5.54 23.75 -29.67
N LEU A 187 5.94 23.01 -30.71
CA LEU A 187 5.64 23.36 -32.10
C LEU A 187 4.14 23.25 -32.43
N ILE A 188 3.44 22.25 -31.88
CA ILE A 188 2.00 22.05 -32.10
C ILE A 188 1.11 22.90 -31.16
N GLY A 189 1.70 23.82 -30.39
CA GLY A 189 0.97 24.71 -29.50
C GLY A 189 0.34 24.01 -28.29
N LYS A 190 0.94 22.92 -27.78
CA LYS A 190 0.42 22.25 -26.59
C LYS A 190 0.53 23.17 -25.36
N GLU A 191 -0.58 23.38 -24.68
CA GLU A 191 -0.65 24.23 -23.50
C GLU A 191 -0.21 23.50 -22.24
N CYS A 192 0.53 24.23 -21.38
CA CYS A 192 0.87 23.75 -20.06
C CYS A 192 -0.23 24.17 -19.09
N PRO A 193 -0.66 23.30 -18.15
CA PRO A 193 -1.70 23.65 -17.18
C PRO A 193 -1.24 24.71 -16.14
N GLY A 194 0.06 25.01 -16.07
CA GLY A 194 0.56 26.07 -15.19
C GLY A 194 0.19 27.45 -15.72
N ASP A 195 -0.34 28.29 -14.83
CA ASP A 195 -0.67 29.68 -15.12
C ASP A 195 0.59 30.57 -15.05
N HIS A 196 1.20 30.87 -16.21
CA HIS A 196 2.34 31.81 -16.33
C HIS A 196 2.61 32.30 -17.76
#